data_AF-A0A1I3UYZ7-F1
#
_entry.id   AF-A0A1I3UYZ7-F1
#
_cell.length_a   1.000
_cell.length_b   1.000
_cell.length_c   1.000
_cell.angle_alpha   90.00
_cell.angle_beta   90.00
_cell.angle_gamma   90.00
#
_symmetry.space_group_name_H-M   'P 1'
#
loop_
_entity.id
_entity.type
_entity.pdbx_description
1 polymer ?
#
loop_
_entity_poly.entity_id
_entity_poly.type
_entity_poly.pdbx_seq_one_letter_code
_entity_poly.pdbx_strand_id
1 'polypeptide(L)'
;MNQPSAYATFKTKGEFVYRTSAYIQWGTSSESLGSCLLLNPGSSTLYRERPAPHHATMGETTLDPTMRQLVKLTEGIYSAKAAQGTLNGRLHIYNLFSLQHPTAKEAIGLLEDLLQKGETALDEHITRSHELVKHPWMLLGWGCMAKTSRAITSLKERWLQEIAAAGVPTFGKPCATGKNYYHPCPQLHAMRELILRDLIALHEQVCGTVRG
;
A
#
# COMPACT_ATOMS: atom_id res chain seq x y z
N MET A 1 14.44 -20.20 -2.23
CA MET A 1 13.66 -19.06 -1.72
C MET A 1 12.20 -19.35 -1.93
N ASN A 2 11.38 -19.27 -0.87
CA ASN A 2 9.94 -19.35 -1.01
C ASN A 2 9.47 -18.10 -1.75
N GLN A 3 8.90 -18.27 -2.94
CA GLN A 3 8.35 -17.13 -3.67
C GLN A 3 7.15 -16.58 -2.90
N PRO A 4 7.09 -15.27 -2.63
CA PRO A 4 5.94 -14.68 -1.96
C PRO A 4 4.71 -14.70 -2.85
N SER A 5 3.54 -14.86 -2.24
CA SER A 5 2.24 -14.79 -2.91
C SER A 5 1.54 -13.49 -2.54
N ALA A 6 0.81 -12.89 -3.48
CA ALA A 6 0.00 -11.71 -3.22
C ALA A 6 -1.48 -12.06 -3.13
N TYR A 7 -2.17 -11.39 -2.21
CA TYR A 7 -3.59 -11.58 -1.95
C TYR A 7 -4.30 -10.24 -1.95
N ALA A 8 -5.56 -10.23 -2.39
CA ALA A 8 -6.42 -9.06 -2.33
C ALA A 8 -7.85 -9.46 -1.98
N THR A 9 -8.57 -8.53 -1.36
CA THR A 9 -10.01 -8.63 -1.12
C THR A 9 -10.71 -7.49 -1.83
N PHE A 10 -11.77 -7.84 -2.55
CA PHE A 10 -12.62 -6.91 -3.28
C PHE A 10 -14.04 -6.95 -2.76
N LYS A 11 -14.70 -5.80 -2.74
CA LYS A 11 -16.12 -5.66 -2.45
C LYS A 11 -16.78 -4.86 -3.56
N THR A 12 -17.92 -5.32 -4.02
CA THR A 12 -18.73 -4.60 -5.01
C THR A 12 -19.83 -3.81 -4.31
N LYS A 13 -20.02 -2.54 -4.70
CA LYS A 13 -21.12 -1.67 -4.26
C LYS A 13 -21.66 -0.95 -5.50
N GLY A 14 -22.89 -1.27 -5.88
CA GLY A 14 -23.43 -0.83 -7.18
C GLY A 14 -22.60 -1.41 -8.33
N GLU A 15 -22.16 -0.54 -9.25
CA GLU A 15 -21.30 -0.90 -10.38
C GLU A 15 -19.79 -0.79 -10.08
N PHE A 16 -19.42 -0.38 -8.85
CA PHE A 16 -18.04 -0.10 -8.49
C PHE A 16 -17.41 -1.22 -7.65
N VAL A 17 -16.13 -1.47 -7.93
CA VAL A 17 -15.31 -2.44 -7.20
C VAL A 17 -14.33 -1.71 -6.30
N TYR A 18 -14.28 -2.14 -5.04
CA TYR A 18 -13.42 -1.57 -4.01
C TYR A 18 -12.45 -2.62 -3.51
N ARG A 19 -11.14 -2.35 -3.58
CA ARG A 19 -10.11 -3.16 -2.95
C ARG A 19 -9.99 -2.79 -1.48
N THR A 20 -10.56 -3.61 -0.61
CA THR A 20 -10.63 -3.36 0.84
C THR A 20 -9.40 -3.84 1.60
N SER A 21 -8.64 -4.79 1.03
CA SER A 21 -7.34 -5.19 1.55
C SER A 21 -6.44 -5.73 0.45
N ALA A 22 -5.13 -5.60 0.64
CA ALA A 22 -4.11 -6.24 -0.18
C ALA A 22 -2.88 -6.52 0.68
N TYR A 23 -2.22 -7.65 0.48
CA TYR A 23 -0.95 -7.96 1.13
C TYR A 23 -0.09 -8.92 0.30
N ILE A 24 1.20 -8.88 0.55
CA ILE A 24 2.19 -9.84 0.05
C ILE A 24 2.58 -10.73 1.23
N GLN A 25 2.55 -12.05 1.06
CA GLN A 25 2.83 -13.01 2.13
C GLN A 25 4.06 -13.85 1.79
N TRP A 26 4.97 -13.92 2.77
CA TRP A 26 6.06 -14.89 2.82
C TRP A 26 5.70 -15.97 3.84
N GLY A 27 5.87 -17.24 3.49
CA GLY A 27 5.52 -18.35 4.39
C GLY A 27 4.03 -18.40 4.73
N THR A 28 3.72 -18.74 5.99
CA THR A 28 2.36 -18.99 6.47
C THR A 28 1.90 -18.05 7.58
N SER A 29 2.80 -17.24 8.14
CA SER A 29 2.49 -16.32 9.24
C SER A 29 1.61 -15.16 8.75
N SER A 30 0.67 -14.76 9.60
CA SER A 30 -0.13 -13.55 9.42
C SER A 30 0.48 -12.32 10.10
N GLU A 31 1.63 -12.48 10.78
CA GLU A 31 2.33 -11.37 11.43
C GLU A 31 2.72 -10.29 10.42
N SER A 32 2.55 -9.03 10.81
CA SER A 32 2.90 -7.92 9.95
C SER A 32 4.41 -7.71 9.89
N LEU A 33 4.97 -7.81 8.67
CA LEU A 33 6.33 -7.36 8.35
C LEU A 33 6.40 -5.85 8.14
N GLY A 34 5.26 -5.18 8.00
CA GLY A 34 5.17 -3.75 7.70
C GLY A 34 3.94 -3.42 6.87
N SER A 35 3.78 -2.14 6.57
CA SER A 35 2.69 -1.68 5.72
C SER A 35 3.13 -0.58 4.75
N CYS A 36 2.34 -0.34 3.71
CA CYS A 36 2.54 0.74 2.76
C CYS A 36 1.24 1.48 2.53
N LEU A 37 1.30 2.81 2.38
CA LEU A 37 0.18 3.64 1.94
C LEU A 37 0.51 4.29 0.60
N LEU A 38 -0.17 3.80 -0.45
CA LEU A 38 0.14 4.12 -1.85
C LEU A 38 -1.06 4.76 -2.55
N LEU A 39 -0.80 5.56 -3.58
CA LEU A 39 -1.80 5.89 -4.59
C LEU A 39 -1.68 4.85 -5.69
N ASN A 40 -2.32 3.70 -5.48
CA ASN A 40 -2.25 2.57 -6.40
C ASN A 40 -3.65 1.98 -6.63
N PRO A 41 -4.60 2.70 -7.24
CA PRO A 41 -5.96 2.17 -7.44
C PRO A 41 -5.94 0.81 -8.15
N GLY A 42 -5.08 0.67 -9.16
CA GLY A 42 -4.73 -0.59 -9.81
C GLY A 42 -5.92 -1.31 -10.48
N SER A 43 -5.61 -2.31 -11.29
CA SER A 43 -6.61 -3.17 -11.96
C SER A 43 -6.37 -4.65 -11.69
N SER A 44 -5.71 -4.97 -10.56
CA SER A 44 -5.37 -6.35 -10.19
C SER A 44 -6.62 -7.22 -10.15
N THR A 45 -6.65 -8.31 -10.91
CA THR A 45 -7.74 -9.29 -10.88
C THR A 45 -7.33 -10.52 -10.07
N LEU A 46 -8.31 -11.19 -9.48
CA LEU A 46 -8.10 -12.45 -8.77
C LEU A 46 -8.06 -13.60 -9.78
N TYR A 47 -7.21 -14.61 -9.54
CA TYR A 47 -7.20 -15.84 -10.34
C TYR A 47 -7.59 -17.10 -9.55
N ARG A 48 -7.67 -16.99 -8.22
CA ARG A 48 -8.14 -18.05 -7.31
C ARG A 48 -9.10 -17.45 -6.29
N GLU A 49 -10.28 -17.11 -6.77
CA GLU A 49 -11.32 -16.47 -5.98
C GLU A 49 -11.89 -17.42 -4.92
N ARG A 50 -12.20 -16.85 -3.76
CA ARG A 50 -12.89 -17.48 -2.64
C ARG A 50 -13.85 -16.47 -2.01
N PRO A 51 -15.03 -16.92 -1.56
CA PRO A 51 -15.93 -16.06 -0.79
C PRO A 51 -15.24 -15.50 0.46
N ALA A 52 -15.51 -14.24 0.77
CA ALA A 52 -15.10 -13.57 1.99
C ALA A 52 -16.32 -12.95 2.70
N PRO A 53 -16.21 -12.60 4.00
CA PRO A 53 -17.32 -11.98 4.74
C PRO A 53 -17.87 -10.72 4.06
N HIS A 54 -19.15 -10.41 4.33
CA HIS A 54 -19.81 -9.18 3.85
C HIS A 54 -19.89 -9.02 2.32
N HIS A 55 -20.18 -10.11 1.60
CA HIS A 55 -20.28 -10.16 0.13
C HIS A 55 -19.00 -9.71 -0.58
N ALA A 56 -17.85 -9.96 0.06
CA ALA A 56 -16.55 -9.72 -0.54
C ALA A 56 -16.03 -10.99 -1.23
N THR A 57 -15.10 -10.80 -2.17
CA THR A 57 -14.33 -11.86 -2.80
C THR A 57 -12.87 -11.66 -2.46
N MET A 58 -12.22 -12.69 -1.91
CA MET A 58 -10.78 -12.69 -1.64
C MET A 58 -10.10 -13.70 -2.55
N GLY A 59 -8.86 -13.44 -2.94
CA GLY A 59 -8.10 -14.43 -3.68
C GLY A 59 -6.64 -14.07 -3.83
N GLU A 60 -5.92 -15.00 -4.46
CA GLU A 60 -4.56 -14.78 -4.93
C GLU A 60 -4.57 -13.88 -6.17
N THR A 61 -3.62 -12.94 -6.24
CA THR A 61 -3.37 -12.05 -7.39
C THR A 61 -1.94 -12.21 -7.86
N THR A 62 -1.70 -11.98 -9.15
CA THR A 62 -0.34 -11.93 -9.68
C THR A 62 0.40 -10.72 -9.12
N LEU A 63 1.70 -10.88 -8.86
CA LEU A 63 2.57 -9.76 -8.49
C LEU A 63 2.70 -8.78 -9.65
N ASP A 64 2.07 -7.61 -9.51
CA ASP A 64 2.22 -6.48 -10.41
C ASP A 64 3.60 -5.79 -10.23
N PRO A 65 3.99 -4.85 -11.12
CA PRO A 65 5.29 -4.18 -11.00
C PRO A 65 5.52 -3.48 -9.66
N THR A 66 4.48 -2.92 -9.04
CA THR A 66 4.55 -2.27 -7.73
C THR A 66 4.80 -3.33 -6.65
N MET A 67 4.04 -4.42 -6.63
CA MET A 67 4.20 -5.50 -5.67
C MET A 67 5.59 -6.14 -5.78
N ARG A 68 6.13 -6.34 -7.00
CA ARG A 68 7.51 -6.84 -7.18
C ARG A 68 8.55 -5.91 -6.58
N GLN A 69 8.34 -4.60 -6.69
CA GLN A 69 9.22 -3.62 -6.09
C GLN A 69 9.12 -3.64 -4.55
N LEU A 70 7.92 -3.84 -4.02
CA LEU A 70 7.69 -4.01 -2.58
C LEU A 70 8.27 -5.32 -2.04
N VAL A 71 8.28 -6.40 -2.83
CA VAL A 71 9.00 -7.64 -2.50
C VAL A 71 10.47 -7.34 -2.27
N LYS A 72 11.12 -6.69 -3.24
CA LYS A 72 12.54 -6.31 -3.13
C LYS A 72 12.80 -5.42 -1.92
N LEU A 73 11.92 -4.46 -1.64
CA LEU A 73 12.05 -3.57 -0.48
C LEU A 73 11.98 -4.36 0.83
N THR A 74 10.98 -5.24 0.97
CA THR A 74 10.78 -6.04 2.18
C THR A 74 11.94 -7.01 2.39
N GLU A 75 12.38 -7.69 1.34
CA GLU A 75 13.55 -8.57 1.39
C GLU A 75 14.84 -7.80 1.68
N GLY A 76 14.97 -6.55 1.24
CA GLY A 76 16.07 -5.67 1.59
C GLY A 76 16.08 -5.28 3.08
N ILE A 77 14.93 -4.89 3.63
CA ILE A 77 14.76 -4.57 5.06
C ILE A 77 15.04 -5.79 5.93
N TYR A 78 14.57 -6.97 5.52
CA TYR A 78 14.73 -8.24 6.23
C TYR A 78 15.84 -9.12 5.62
N SER A 79 16.92 -8.52 5.13
CA SER A 79 17.96 -9.18 4.30
C SER A 79 18.51 -10.48 4.88
N ALA A 80 18.80 -10.53 6.19
CA ALA A 80 19.27 -11.75 6.84
C ALA A 80 18.25 -12.90 6.77
N LYS A 81 16.97 -12.63 7.07
CA LYS A 81 15.89 -13.62 7.00
C LYS A 81 15.56 -14.02 5.57
N ALA A 82 15.62 -13.07 4.63
CA ALA A 82 15.42 -13.35 3.21
C ALA A 82 16.53 -14.26 2.66
N ALA A 83 17.80 -13.97 2.96
CA ALA A 83 18.95 -14.78 2.53
C ALA A 83 18.93 -16.21 3.08
N GLN A 84 18.44 -16.38 4.31
CA GLN A 84 18.27 -17.70 4.95
C GLN A 84 16.99 -18.42 4.50
N GLY A 85 16.09 -17.75 3.76
CA GLY A 85 14.79 -18.30 3.39
C GLY A 85 13.81 -18.47 4.57
N THR A 86 14.04 -17.74 5.67
CA THR A 86 13.26 -17.81 6.92
C THR A 86 12.29 -16.63 7.09
N LEU A 87 12.25 -15.69 6.13
CA LEU A 87 11.28 -14.59 6.12
C LEU A 87 9.85 -15.14 6.10
N ASN A 88 9.03 -14.72 7.07
CA ASN A 88 7.69 -15.24 7.29
C ASN A 88 6.78 -14.13 7.83
N GLY A 89 5.64 -13.87 7.18
CA GLY A 89 4.72 -12.79 7.55
C GLY A 89 4.14 -12.07 6.32
N ARG A 90 3.52 -10.91 6.57
CA ARG A 90 2.77 -10.14 5.56
C ARG A 90 3.24 -8.69 5.47
N LEU A 91 3.47 -8.21 4.25
CA LEU A 91 3.50 -6.78 3.96
C LEU A 91 2.09 -6.34 3.55
N HIS A 92 1.49 -5.43 4.31
CA HIS A 92 0.16 -4.90 4.03
C HIS A 92 0.22 -3.70 3.06
N ILE A 93 -0.71 -3.63 2.12
CA ILE A 93 -0.78 -2.57 1.10
C ILE A 93 -2.11 -1.84 1.23
N TYR A 94 -2.05 -0.65 1.81
CA TYR A 94 -3.14 0.31 1.86
C TYR A 94 -3.11 1.22 0.64
N ASN A 95 -4.30 1.51 0.12
CA ASN A 95 -4.46 2.51 -0.93
C ASN A 95 -5.05 3.77 -0.32
N LEU A 96 -4.63 4.92 -0.83
CA LEU A 96 -5.14 6.22 -0.39
C LEU A 96 -6.68 6.27 -0.47
N PHE A 97 -7.24 5.57 -1.47
CA PHE A 97 -8.64 5.20 -1.54
C PHE A 97 -8.79 3.81 -2.17
N SER A 98 -9.93 3.16 -1.90
CA SER A 98 -10.15 1.74 -2.23
C SER A 98 -10.75 1.49 -3.62
N LEU A 99 -11.26 2.51 -4.32
CA LEU A 99 -11.82 2.35 -5.67
C LEU A 99 -10.79 1.76 -6.63
N GLN A 100 -11.15 0.64 -7.25
CA GLN A 100 -10.34 -0.02 -8.27
C GLN A 100 -10.50 0.70 -9.59
N HIS A 101 -9.38 1.03 -10.23
CA HIS A 101 -9.37 1.60 -11.57
C HIS A 101 -8.00 1.42 -12.24
N PRO A 102 -7.93 1.10 -13.55
CA PRO A 102 -6.66 0.93 -14.26
C PRO A 102 -5.72 2.13 -14.21
N THR A 103 -6.27 3.35 -14.22
CA THR A 103 -5.48 4.59 -14.19
C THR A 103 -5.80 5.44 -12.96
N ALA A 104 -4.77 6.00 -12.33
CA ALA A 104 -4.93 6.85 -11.16
C ALA A 104 -5.71 8.14 -11.44
N LYS A 105 -5.54 8.72 -12.64
CA LYS A 105 -6.24 9.96 -13.03
C LYS A 105 -7.75 9.77 -13.08
N GLU A 106 -8.20 8.70 -13.74
CA GLU A 106 -9.64 8.39 -13.84
C GLU A 106 -10.21 7.94 -12.50
N ALA A 107 -9.44 7.18 -11.71
CA ALA A 107 -9.83 6.79 -10.36
C ALA A 107 -10.11 8.00 -9.45
N ILE A 108 -9.28 9.04 -9.55
CA ILE A 108 -9.47 10.28 -8.79
C ILE A 108 -10.74 10.99 -9.23
N GLY A 109 -10.97 11.12 -10.55
CA GLY A 109 -12.19 11.76 -11.07
C GLY A 109 -13.45 11.01 -10.62
N LEU A 110 -13.43 9.68 -10.70
CA LEU A 110 -14.54 8.85 -10.23
C LEU A 110 -14.79 8.99 -8.73
N LEU A 111 -13.73 9.02 -7.92
CA LEU A 111 -13.85 9.29 -6.48
C LEU A 111 -14.53 10.64 -6.21
N GLU A 112 -14.11 11.69 -6.92
CA GLU A 112 -14.69 13.03 -6.76
C GLU A 112 -16.18 13.05 -7.11
N ASP A 113 -16.57 12.41 -8.21
CA ASP A 113 -17.96 12.31 -8.63
C ASP A 113 -18.81 11.55 -7.58
N LEU A 114 -18.30 10.44 -7.05
CA LEU A 114 -19.00 9.66 -6.03
C LEU A 114 -19.15 10.40 -4.70
N LEU A 115 -18.12 11.17 -4.31
CA LEU A 115 -18.20 12.03 -3.13
C LEU A 115 -19.22 13.15 -3.33
N GLN A 116 -19.26 13.77 -4.52
CA GLN A 116 -20.21 14.83 -4.83
C GLN A 116 -21.66 14.33 -4.84
N LYS A 117 -21.90 13.10 -5.31
CA LYS A 117 -23.22 12.46 -5.31
C LYS A 117 -23.62 11.87 -3.94
N GLY A 118 -22.71 11.82 -2.98
CA GLY A 118 -22.94 11.20 -1.67
C GLY A 118 -23.01 9.67 -1.71
N GLU A 119 -22.48 9.04 -2.76
CA GLU A 119 -22.46 7.58 -2.93
C GLU A 119 -21.31 6.91 -2.16
N THR A 120 -20.30 7.70 -1.78
CA THR A 120 -19.20 7.31 -0.89
C THR A 120 -18.84 8.47 0.04
N ALA A 121 -18.18 8.16 1.15
CA ALA A 121 -17.58 9.14 2.04
C ALA A 121 -16.05 8.95 2.17
N LEU A 122 -15.32 10.02 2.49
CA LEU A 122 -13.87 9.95 2.69
C LEU A 122 -13.48 8.91 3.74
N ASP A 123 -14.27 8.81 4.82
CA ASP A 123 -14.05 7.87 5.92
C ASP A 123 -14.21 6.40 5.54
N GLU A 124 -14.94 6.08 4.45
CA GLU A 124 -15.07 4.70 3.94
C GLU A 124 -13.75 4.17 3.33
N HIS A 125 -12.80 5.07 3.06
CA HIS A 125 -11.54 4.75 2.40
C HIS A 125 -10.34 4.67 3.35
N ILE A 126 -10.54 4.96 4.64
CA ILE A 126 -9.46 5.15 5.59
C ILE A 126 -9.44 4.01 6.61
N THR A 127 -8.28 3.41 6.80
CA THR A 127 -8.06 2.43 7.87
C THR A 127 -7.81 3.16 9.18
N ARG A 128 -8.52 2.76 10.23
CA ARG A 128 -8.45 3.40 11.55
C ARG A 128 -7.20 2.99 12.32
N SER A 129 -6.75 3.87 13.20
CA SER A 129 -5.54 3.74 14.01
C SER A 129 -5.39 2.41 14.75
N HIS A 130 -6.48 1.82 15.26
CA HIS A 130 -6.46 0.52 15.96
C HIS A 130 -6.05 -0.67 15.07
N GLU A 131 -6.22 -0.55 13.75
CA GLU A 131 -5.67 -1.52 12.80
C GLU A 131 -4.22 -1.18 12.46
N LEU A 132 -3.89 0.11 12.33
CA LEU A 132 -2.56 0.56 11.94
C LEU A 132 -1.48 0.25 12.97
N VAL A 133 -1.81 0.35 14.26
CA VAL A 133 -0.88 0.07 15.38
C VAL A 133 -0.29 -1.35 15.35
N LYS A 134 -0.91 -2.27 14.59
CA LYS A 134 -0.43 -3.64 14.41
C LYS A 134 0.81 -3.74 13.52
N HIS A 135 1.19 -2.65 12.84
CA HIS A 135 2.32 -2.64 11.91
C HIS A 135 3.58 -2.07 12.58
N PRO A 136 4.76 -2.70 12.38
CA PRO A 136 6.02 -2.20 12.93
C PRO A 136 6.48 -0.89 12.28
N TRP A 137 6.03 -0.62 11.05
CA TRP A 137 6.33 0.59 10.29
C TRP A 137 5.35 0.75 9.13
N MET A 138 5.31 1.96 8.55
CA MET A 138 4.56 2.26 7.34
C MET A 138 5.39 3.07 6.33
N LEU A 139 5.46 2.56 5.09
CA LEU A 139 5.99 3.29 3.95
C LEU A 139 4.93 4.25 3.37
N LEU A 140 5.25 5.52 3.22
CA LEU A 140 4.44 6.50 2.49
C LEU A 140 4.97 6.64 1.05
N GLY A 141 4.11 6.41 0.05
CA GLY A 141 4.55 6.30 -1.34
C GLY A 141 3.49 6.65 -2.38
N TRP A 142 2.69 7.69 -2.15
CA TRP A 142 1.56 8.06 -3.01
C TRP A 142 1.89 8.92 -4.24
N GLY A 143 3.17 9.10 -4.57
CA GLY A 143 3.62 9.78 -5.79
C GLY A 143 3.63 11.31 -5.72
N CYS A 144 4.36 11.92 -6.66
CA CYS A 144 4.56 13.37 -6.75
C CYS A 144 3.61 14.05 -7.76
N MET A 145 2.34 13.66 -7.80
CA MET A 145 1.39 14.27 -8.76
C MET A 145 1.35 15.80 -8.57
N ALA A 146 1.60 16.55 -9.65
CA ALA A 146 1.69 18.00 -9.64
C ALA A 146 0.32 18.68 -9.42
N LYS A 147 -0.76 18.07 -9.92
CA LYS A 147 -2.13 18.54 -9.71
C LYS A 147 -2.80 17.66 -8.65
N THR A 148 -3.14 18.26 -7.52
CA THR A 148 -3.83 17.59 -6.41
C THR A 148 -5.27 18.05 -6.37
N SER A 149 -6.20 17.09 -6.28
CA SER A 149 -7.60 17.39 -5.99
C SER A 149 -7.80 17.64 -4.50
N ARG A 150 -8.85 18.41 -4.16
CA ARG A 150 -9.24 18.65 -2.76
C ARG A 150 -9.52 17.33 -2.03
N ALA A 151 -10.23 16.41 -2.67
CA ALA A 151 -10.51 15.09 -2.10
C ALA A 151 -9.24 14.31 -1.75
N ILE A 152 -8.23 14.32 -2.62
CA ILE A 152 -6.95 13.63 -2.39
C ILE A 152 -6.15 14.29 -1.27
N THR A 153 -6.14 15.62 -1.20
CA THR A 153 -5.53 16.34 -0.08
C THR A 153 -6.19 15.95 1.23
N SER A 154 -7.53 15.96 1.30
CA SER A 154 -8.25 15.60 2.52
C SER A 154 -8.08 14.13 2.91
N LEU A 155 -7.97 13.20 1.96
CA LEU A 155 -7.63 11.80 2.25
C LEU A 155 -6.24 11.69 2.88
N LYS A 156 -5.23 12.37 2.32
CA LYS A 156 -3.87 12.36 2.87
C LYS A 156 -3.84 12.91 4.29
N GLU A 157 -4.51 14.03 4.54
CA GLU A 157 -4.60 14.64 5.87
C GLU A 157 -5.21 13.68 6.89
N ARG A 158 -6.34 13.05 6.56
CA ARG A 158 -7.00 12.09 7.45
C ARG A 158 -6.18 10.82 7.66
N TRP A 159 -5.53 10.30 6.62
CA TRP A 159 -4.59 9.18 6.77
C TRP A 159 -3.44 9.54 7.70
N LEU A 160 -2.84 10.72 7.56
CA LEU A 160 -1.77 11.19 8.45
C LEU A 160 -2.26 11.34 9.90
N GLN A 161 -3.50 11.76 10.12
CA GLN A 161 -4.11 11.80 11.45
C GLN A 161 -4.22 10.41 12.07
N GLU A 162 -4.74 9.42 11.33
CA GLU A 162 -4.87 8.04 11.83
C GLU A 162 -3.51 7.38 12.07
N ILE A 163 -2.53 7.63 11.21
CA ILE A 163 -1.15 7.17 11.37
C ILE A 163 -0.53 7.78 12.63
N ALA A 164 -0.67 9.09 12.82
CA ALA A 164 -0.17 9.77 14.01
C ALA A 164 -0.83 9.26 15.29
N ALA A 165 -2.15 9.03 15.26
CA ALA A 165 -2.90 8.46 16.38
C ALA A 165 -2.47 7.01 16.69
N ALA A 166 -2.05 6.24 15.69
CA ALA A 166 -1.54 4.88 15.86
C ALA A 166 -0.09 4.83 16.37
N GLY A 167 0.66 5.94 16.29
CA GLY A 167 2.07 5.99 16.70
C GLY A 167 3.01 5.13 15.85
N VAL A 168 2.63 4.79 14.62
CA VAL A 168 3.41 3.91 13.74
C VAL A 168 4.58 4.69 13.13
N PRO A 169 5.83 4.19 13.21
CA PRO A 169 6.96 4.81 12.54
C PRO A 169 6.75 4.85 11.02
N THR A 170 6.93 6.03 10.42
CA THR A 170 6.73 6.19 8.97
C THR A 170 7.96 6.70 8.26
N PHE A 171 8.20 6.20 7.06
CA PHE A 171 9.26 6.66 6.19
C PHE A 171 8.77 6.73 4.74
N GLY A 172 9.51 7.45 3.91
CA GLY A 172 9.22 7.58 2.49
C GLY A 172 10.19 8.58 1.88
N LYS A 173 10.54 8.42 0.60
CA LYS A 173 11.44 9.36 -0.08
C LYS A 173 10.66 10.63 -0.43
N PRO A 174 10.93 11.79 0.21
CA PRO A 174 10.18 13.01 -0.08
C PRO A 174 10.46 13.49 -1.50
N CYS A 175 9.42 14.03 -2.15
CA CYS A 175 9.57 14.78 -3.39
C CYS A 175 10.33 16.09 -3.12
N ALA A 176 10.84 16.74 -4.16
CA ALA A 176 11.62 17.99 -4.03
C ALA A 176 10.88 19.11 -3.26
N THR A 177 9.54 19.11 -3.28
CA THR A 177 8.71 20.08 -2.56
C THR A 177 8.49 19.75 -1.08
N GLY A 178 8.91 18.57 -0.61
CA GLY A 178 8.69 18.08 0.76
C GLY A 178 7.25 17.69 1.12
N LYS A 179 6.26 17.96 0.24
CA LYS A 179 4.83 17.77 0.51
C LYS A 179 4.28 16.38 0.12
N ASN A 180 5.06 15.61 -0.62
CA ASN A 180 4.65 14.31 -1.14
C ASN A 180 5.83 13.34 -1.08
N TYR A 181 5.56 12.06 -1.33
CA TYR A 181 6.57 11.01 -1.38
C TYR A 181 6.62 10.38 -2.76
N TYR A 182 7.82 10.04 -3.24
CA TYR A 182 7.96 9.27 -4.47
C TYR A 182 7.29 7.91 -4.33
N HIS A 183 6.66 7.44 -5.40
CA HIS A 183 6.11 6.08 -5.45
C HIS A 183 7.26 5.07 -5.43
N PRO A 184 7.17 3.95 -4.67
CA PRO A 184 8.25 2.96 -4.59
C PRO A 184 8.60 2.34 -5.93
N CYS A 185 7.62 2.23 -6.83
CA CYS A 185 7.79 1.80 -8.21
C CYS A 185 7.55 2.97 -9.16
N PRO A 186 8.54 3.85 -9.42
CA PRO A 186 8.41 4.92 -10.42
C PRO A 186 8.19 4.38 -11.83
N GLN A 187 7.53 5.18 -12.67
CA GLN A 187 7.37 4.88 -14.10
C GLN A 187 8.71 4.82 -14.82
N LEU A 188 9.64 5.71 -14.48
CA LEU A 188 11.01 5.66 -15.01
C LEU A 188 11.76 4.48 -14.39
N HIS A 189 11.87 3.38 -15.14
CA HIS A 189 12.46 2.12 -14.69
C HIS A 189 13.89 2.28 -14.15
N ALA A 190 14.70 3.12 -14.77
CA ALA A 190 16.08 3.39 -14.33
C ALA A 190 16.17 3.92 -12.88
N MET A 191 15.10 4.52 -12.35
CA MET A 191 15.07 5.06 -11.00
C MET A 191 14.69 4.04 -9.93
N ARG A 192 14.17 2.87 -10.29
CA ARG A 192 13.60 1.90 -9.33
C ARG A 192 14.64 1.40 -8.34
N GLU A 193 15.84 1.05 -8.80
CA GLU A 193 16.92 0.56 -7.92
C GLU A 193 17.51 1.67 -7.04
N LEU A 194 17.53 2.92 -7.52
CA LEU A 194 17.94 4.04 -6.66
C LEU A 194 16.90 4.29 -5.56
N ILE A 195 15.61 4.38 -5.93
CA ILE A 195 14.53 4.57 -4.95
C ILE A 195 14.50 3.42 -3.95
N LEU A 196 14.71 2.18 -4.39
CA LEU A 196 14.79 1.03 -3.50
C LEU A 196 15.86 1.21 -2.42
N ARG A 197 17.09 1.54 -2.82
CA ARG A 197 18.20 1.75 -1.88
C ARG A 197 17.92 2.90 -0.91
N ASP A 198 17.39 4.01 -1.42
CA ASP A 198 17.03 5.16 -0.57
C ASP A 198 15.96 4.80 0.45
N LEU A 199 14.94 4.02 0.05
CA LEU A 199 13.87 3.59 0.95
C LEU A 199 14.36 2.63 2.04
N ILE A 200 15.29 1.72 1.72
CA ILE A 200 15.92 0.84 2.73
C ILE A 200 16.72 1.67 3.74
N ALA A 201 17.55 2.60 3.27
CA ALA A 201 18.32 3.47 4.16
C ALA A 201 17.42 4.35 5.05
N LEU A 202 16.33 4.89 4.49
CA LEU A 202 15.33 5.66 5.25
C LEU A 202 14.60 4.79 6.28
N HIS A 203 14.30 3.53 5.97
CA HIS A 203 13.75 2.59 6.93
C HIS A 203 14.71 2.40 8.10
N GLU A 204 15.99 2.12 7.84
CA GLU A 204 17.00 1.93 8.89
C GLU A 204 17.16 3.17 9.77
N GLN A 205 17.11 4.37 9.18
CA GLN A 205 17.20 5.63 9.92
C GLN A 205 16.00 5.84 10.86
N VAL A 206 14.79 5.48 10.43
CA VAL A 206 13.55 5.74 11.19
C VAL A 206 13.24 4.62 12.17
N CYS A 207 13.43 3.37 11.75
CA CYS A 207 12.97 2.17 12.46
C CYS A 207 14.11 1.39 13.11
N GLY A 208 15.37 1.72 12.79
CA GLY A 208 16.54 0.92 13.13
C GLY A 208 16.74 -0.29 12.22
N THR A 209 17.90 -0.91 12.31
CA THR A 209 18.22 -2.14 11.57
C THR A 209 17.47 -3.33 12.16
N VAL A 210 16.76 -4.08 11.33
CA VAL A 210 16.17 -5.36 11.75
C VAL A 210 17.30 -6.38 11.94
N ARG A 211 17.58 -6.75 13.18
CA ARG A 211 18.53 -7.84 13.50
C ARG A 211 17.83 -9.18 13.29
N GLY A 212 18.54 -10.11 12.66
CA GLY A 212 18.06 -11.46 12.31
C GLY A 212 17.67 -12.28 13.52
#